data_AF-A0A958ISU9-F1
#
_entry.id   AF-A0A958ISU9-F1
#
_cell.length_a   1.000
_cell.length_b   1.000
_cell.length_c   1.000
_cell.angle_alpha   90.00
_cell.angle_beta   90.00
_cell.angle_gamma   90.00
#
_symmetry.space_group_name_H-M   'P 1'
#
loop_
_entity.id
_entity.type
_entity.pdbx_description
1 polymer ?
#
loop_
_entity_poly.entity_id
_entity_poly.type
_entity_poly.pdbx_seq_one_letter_code
_entity_poly.pdbx_strand_id
1 'polypeptide(L)'
;MTSYRLNLGLLWLLIQILFLIPAYSQAPEEVIASRTARSKVFFDRENDTYFTRLYTKPVHYRDTSGCFREIDSRVVASSHPDYAYEVARGPFKAYFKED
;
A
#
# COMPACT_ATOMS: atom_id res chain seq x y z
N MET A 1 -56.53 7.42 0.92
CA MET A 1 -55.55 7.41 2.03
C MET A 1 -55.14 5.97 2.27
N THR A 2 -53.97 5.57 1.79
CA THR A 2 -53.51 4.18 1.81
C THR A 2 -52.57 4.00 3.00
N SER A 3 -53.01 3.29 4.02
CA SER A 3 -52.27 3.09 5.26
C SER A 3 -51.23 1.97 5.07
N TYR A 4 -49.95 2.31 4.99
CA TYR A 4 -48.88 1.32 4.99
C TYR A 4 -48.70 0.77 6.41
N ARG A 5 -48.99 -0.52 6.61
CA ARG A 5 -48.62 -1.24 7.84
C ARG A 5 -47.15 -1.67 7.73
N LEU A 6 -46.27 -1.08 8.53
CA LEU A 6 -44.90 -1.58 8.67
C LEU A 6 -44.93 -2.98 9.29
N ASN A 7 -44.28 -3.94 8.62
CA ASN A 7 -44.15 -5.31 9.10
C ASN A 7 -42.99 -5.37 10.11
N LEU A 8 -43.30 -5.44 11.41
CA LEU A 8 -42.29 -5.44 12.49
C LEU A 8 -41.27 -6.58 12.35
N GLY A 9 -41.63 -7.71 11.74
CA GLY A 9 -40.71 -8.82 11.51
C GLY A 9 -39.57 -8.47 10.54
N LEU A 10 -39.86 -7.67 9.52
CA LEU A 10 -38.86 -7.20 8.55
C LEU A 10 -37.93 -6.15 9.19
N LEU A 11 -38.49 -5.29 10.05
CA LEU A 11 -37.72 -4.30 10.80
C LEU A 11 -36.74 -4.97 11.77
N TRP A 12 -37.17 -6.04 12.45
CA TRP A 12 -36.32 -6.80 13.37
C TRP A 12 -35.19 -7.54 12.65
N LEU A 13 -35.46 -8.09 11.46
CA LEU A 13 -34.44 -8.73 10.61
C LEU A 13 -33.39 -7.72 10.09
N LEU A 14 -33.80 -6.51 9.72
CA LEU A 14 -32.89 -5.44 9.29
C LEU A 14 -31.96 -4.96 10.41
N ILE A 15 -32.44 -4.92 11.65
CA ILE A 15 -31.62 -4.58 12.82
C ILE A 15 -30.53 -5.63 13.04
N GLN A 16 -30.85 -6.92 12.91
CA GLN A 16 -29.85 -8.01 13.04
C GLN A 16 -28.73 -7.91 11.98
N ILE A 17 -29.07 -7.51 10.75
CA ILE A 17 -28.10 -7.33 9.66
C ILE A 17 -27.19 -6.12 9.92
N LEU A 18 -27.69 -5.06 10.57
CA LEU A 18 -26.90 -3.86 10.87
C LEU A 18 -25.79 -4.09 11.92
N PHE A 19 -25.97 -5.07 12.82
CA PHE A 19 -24.98 -5.42 13.86
C PHE A 19 -23.95 -6.47 13.44
N LEU A 20 -24.11 -7.09 12.26
CA LEU A 20 -23.23 -8.15 11.76
C LEU A 20 -22.21 -7.69 10.72
N ILE A 21 -22.18 -6.39 10.39
CA ILE A 21 -21.16 -5.85 9.50
C ILE A 21 -19.92 -5.61 10.36
N PRO A 22 -18.83 -6.40 10.19
CA PRO A 22 -17.60 -6.11 10.91
C PRO A 22 -17.16 -4.70 10.52
N ALA A 23 -16.78 -3.89 11.52
CA ALA A 23 -16.11 -2.63 11.27
C ALA A 23 -14.90 -2.93 10.40
N TYR A 24 -14.92 -2.45 9.16
CA TYR A 24 -13.81 -2.63 8.23
C TYR A 24 -12.63 -1.86 8.81
N SER A 25 -11.66 -2.57 9.38
CA SER A 25 -10.48 -1.91 9.92
C SER A 25 -9.70 -1.26 8.77
N GLN A 26 -9.46 0.04 8.87
CA GLN A 26 -8.80 0.78 7.81
C GLN A 26 -7.30 0.50 7.88
N ALA A 27 -6.74 -0.08 6.82
CA ALA A 27 -5.30 -0.34 6.78
C ALA A 27 -4.51 0.96 7.02
N PRO A 28 -3.42 0.93 7.81
CA PRO A 28 -2.60 2.11 8.07
C PRO A 28 -2.09 2.75 6.78
N GLU A 29 -2.14 4.08 6.74
CA GLU A 29 -1.76 4.86 5.57
C GLU A 29 -0.27 5.23 5.64
N GLU A 30 0.51 4.99 4.57
CA GLU A 30 1.92 5.36 4.55
C GLU A 30 2.12 6.88 4.37
N VAL A 31 2.91 7.50 5.25
CA VAL A 31 3.32 8.91 5.16
C VAL A 31 4.57 9.01 4.27
N ILE A 32 4.35 9.09 2.95
CA ILE A 32 5.42 9.07 1.93
C ILE A 32 6.50 10.14 2.17
N ALA A 33 6.10 11.33 2.64
CA ALA A 33 7.02 12.43 2.93
C ALA A 33 8.06 12.09 4.02
N SER A 34 7.76 11.11 4.88
CA SER A 34 8.61 10.67 5.98
C SER A 34 9.48 9.45 5.62
N ARG A 35 9.55 9.08 4.34
CA ARG A 35 10.43 7.99 3.88
C ARG A 35 11.89 8.31 4.15
N THR A 36 12.63 7.31 4.62
CA THR A 36 14.09 7.30 4.63
C THR A 36 14.61 6.12 3.83
N ALA A 37 15.92 5.98 3.65
CA ALA A 37 16.47 4.78 3.00
C ALA A 37 16.01 3.46 3.66
N ARG A 38 15.74 3.46 4.97
CA ARG A 38 15.53 2.25 5.79
C ARG A 38 14.26 2.27 6.64
N SER A 39 13.35 3.21 6.42
CA SER A 39 12.11 3.29 7.20
C SER A 39 10.91 3.73 6.38
N LYS A 40 9.75 3.26 6.85
CA LYS A 40 8.42 3.71 6.44
C LYS A 40 7.65 4.17 7.68
N VAL A 41 6.98 5.30 7.58
CA VAL A 41 6.09 5.80 8.63
C VAL A 41 4.66 5.57 8.18
N PHE A 42 3.82 5.08 9.08
CA PHE A 42 2.41 4.85 8.83
C PHE A 42 1.58 5.60 9.87
N PHE A 43 0.46 6.14 9.41
CA PHE A 43 -0.56 6.74 10.25
C PHE A 43 -1.72 5.74 10.40
N ASP A 44 -1.99 5.38 11.65
CA ASP A 44 -3.13 4.58 12.04
C ASP A 44 -4.29 5.52 12.39
N ARG A 45 -5.29 5.58 11.50
CA ARG A 45 -6.46 6.44 11.64
C ARG A 45 -7.41 6.00 12.75
N GLU A 46 -7.39 4.72 13.14
CA GLU A 46 -8.28 4.21 14.18
C GLU A 46 -7.81 4.64 15.55
N ASN A 47 -6.49 4.61 15.75
CA ASN A 47 -5.87 4.93 17.03
C ASN A 47 -5.31 6.36 17.09
N ASP A 48 -5.36 7.11 15.98
CA ASP A 48 -4.71 8.42 15.82
C ASP A 48 -3.23 8.39 16.23
N THR A 49 -2.53 7.33 15.82
CA THR A 49 -1.12 7.13 16.17
C THR A 49 -0.24 6.97 14.95
N TYR A 50 1.05 7.26 15.12
CA TYR A 50 2.07 6.98 14.13
C TYR A 50 2.91 5.80 14.57
N PHE A 51 3.23 4.91 13.64
CA PHE A 51 4.25 3.89 13.87
C PHE A 51 5.25 3.86 12.72
N THR A 52 6.49 3.48 13.06
CA THR A 52 7.58 3.39 12.10
C THR A 52 7.98 1.94 11.92
N ARG A 53 8.01 1.48 10.67
CA ARG A 53 8.63 0.22 10.31
C ARG A 53 10.08 0.47 9.91
N LEU A 54 11.00 -0.15 10.65
CA LEU A 54 12.43 -0.08 10.40
C LEU A 54 12.90 -1.33 9.65
N TYR A 55 13.84 -1.14 8.74
CA TYR A 55 14.42 -2.20 7.93
C TYR A 55 15.93 -2.23 8.10
N THR A 56 16.50 -3.43 8.19
CA THR A 56 17.95 -3.62 8.32
C THR A 56 18.69 -3.29 7.01
N LYS A 57 18.02 -3.48 5.87
CA LYS A 57 18.51 -3.15 4.52
C LYS A 57 17.75 -1.95 3.96
N PRO A 58 18.36 -1.17 3.04
CA PRO A 58 17.64 -0.12 2.33
C PRO A 58 16.42 -0.68 1.58
N VAL A 59 15.28 -0.02 1.73
CA VAL A 59 14.03 -0.31 1.00
C VAL A 59 13.64 0.84 0.06
N HIS A 60 14.25 2.01 0.25
CA HIS A 60 14.14 3.14 -0.65
C HIS A 60 15.50 3.61 -1.12
N TYR A 61 15.55 4.22 -2.30
CA TYR A 61 16.68 4.99 -2.80
C TYR A 61 16.23 6.42 -3.10
N ARG A 62 17.17 7.37 -3.05
CA ARG A 62 16.91 8.75 -3.43
C ARG A 62 17.13 8.87 -4.94
N ASP A 63 16.10 9.31 -5.67
CA ASP A 63 16.18 9.53 -7.11
C ASP A 63 16.90 10.86 -7.43
N THR A 64 17.10 11.13 -8.73
CA THR A 64 17.76 12.35 -9.22
C THR A 64 16.99 13.63 -8.87
N SER A 65 15.69 13.52 -8.60
CA SER A 65 14.85 14.62 -8.14
C SER A 65 14.91 14.83 -6.63
N GLY A 66 15.68 14.02 -5.91
CA GLY A 66 15.81 14.08 -4.45
C GLY A 66 14.71 13.35 -3.68
N CYS A 67 13.79 12.66 -4.37
CA CYS A 67 12.66 11.96 -3.78
C CYS A 67 13.01 10.51 -3.42
N PHE A 68 12.48 10.00 -2.32
CA PHE A 68 12.61 8.58 -1.98
C PHE A 68 11.64 7.71 -2.78
N ARG A 69 12.20 6.76 -3.55
CA ARG A 69 11.48 5.77 -4.34
C ARG A 69 11.74 4.36 -3.81
N GLU A 70 10.78 3.47 -3.98
CA GLU A 70 10.96 2.06 -3.60
C GLU A 70 12.02 1.38 -4.48
N ILE A 71 12.83 0.54 -3.84
CA ILE A 71 13.72 -0.37 -4.52
C ILE A 71 12.88 -1.56 -5.01
N ASP A 72 12.96 -1.85 -6.30
CA ASP A 72 12.36 -3.01 -6.95
C ASP A 72 13.49 -3.81 -7.60
N SER A 73 13.94 -4.84 -6.89
CA SER A 73 15.06 -5.69 -7.31
C SER A 73 14.65 -6.81 -8.26
N ARG A 74 13.41 -6.79 -8.78
CA ARG A 74 12.99 -7.77 -9.77
C ARG A 74 13.76 -7.56 -11.07
N VAL A 75 14.07 -8.66 -11.74
CA VAL A 75 14.64 -8.67 -13.09
C VAL A 75 13.46 -8.63 -14.07
N VAL A 76 13.46 -7.63 -14.96
CA VAL A 76 12.42 -7.38 -15.95
C VAL A 76 13.04 -7.31 -17.35
N ALA A 77 12.22 -7.41 -18.40
CA ALA A 77 12.70 -7.20 -19.77
C ALA A 77 13.37 -5.83 -19.91
N SER A 78 14.52 -5.78 -20.58
CA SER A 78 15.31 -4.55 -20.67
C SER A 78 14.65 -3.52 -21.58
N SER A 79 14.73 -2.26 -21.17
CA SER A 79 14.52 -1.11 -22.07
C SER A 79 15.73 -0.79 -22.94
N HIS A 80 16.89 -1.43 -22.70
CA HIS A 80 18.12 -1.20 -23.44
C HIS A 80 18.27 -2.22 -24.59
N PRO A 81 18.54 -1.78 -25.84
CA PRO A 81 18.51 -2.67 -27.01
C PRO A 81 19.53 -3.81 -26.97
N ASP A 82 20.70 -3.59 -26.35
CA ASP A 82 21.78 -4.60 -26.29
C ASP A 82 21.64 -5.62 -25.15
N TYR A 83 20.59 -5.54 -24.32
CA TYR A 83 20.43 -6.38 -23.14
C TYR A 83 19.04 -7.02 -23.12
N ALA A 84 18.95 -8.28 -22.68
CA ALA A 84 17.68 -8.98 -22.57
C ALA A 84 16.91 -8.55 -21.32
N TYR A 85 17.63 -8.30 -20.22
CA TYR A 85 17.01 -7.98 -18.93
C TYR A 85 17.67 -6.80 -18.21
N GLU A 86 16.93 -6.17 -17.30
CA GLU A 86 17.43 -5.16 -16.37
C GLU A 86 16.81 -5.28 -14.98
N VAL A 87 17.45 -4.69 -13.97
CA VAL A 87 16.83 -4.49 -12.65
C VAL A 87 15.81 -3.36 -12.73
N ALA A 88 14.58 -3.62 -12.26
CA ALA A 88 13.45 -2.71 -12.40
C ALA A 88 13.73 -1.31 -11.83
N ARG A 89 14.02 -1.19 -10.52
CA ARG A 89 14.30 0.10 -9.87
C ARG A 89 15.28 -0.01 -8.72
N GLY A 90 16.25 0.89 -8.66
CA GLY A 90 17.18 0.94 -7.54
C GLY A 90 18.23 2.04 -7.71
N PRO A 91 19.13 2.18 -6.73
CA PRO A 91 20.22 3.15 -6.79
C PRO A 91 21.29 2.82 -7.84
N PHE A 92 21.32 1.55 -8.29
CA PHE A 92 22.23 1.07 -9.33
C PHE A 92 21.41 0.48 -10.47
N LYS A 93 21.90 0.68 -11.69
CA LYS A 93 21.39 0.02 -12.89
C LYS A 93 22.26 -1.20 -13.18
N ALA A 94 21.61 -2.33 -13.42
CA ALA A 94 22.25 -3.57 -13.82
C ALA A 94 21.48 -4.13 -15.02
N TYR A 95 22.25 -4.54 -16.04
CA TYR A 95 21.76 -5.05 -17.31
C TYR A 95 22.36 -6.42 -17.56
N PHE A 96 21.58 -7.34 -18.13
CA PHE A 96 21.97 -8.72 -18.36
C PHE A 96 21.75 -9.08 -19.83
N LYS A 97 22.78 -9.66 -20.46
CA LYS A 97 22.67 -10.27 -21.79
C LYS A 97 22.16 -11.70 -21.69
N GLU A 98 21.55 -12.17 -22.76
CA GLU A 98 21.23 -13.58 -22.98
C GLU A 98 22.31 -14.12 -23.91
N ASP A 99 22.91 -15.26 -23.54
CA ASP A 99 23.98 -15.93 -24.30
C ASP A 99 23.40 -16.77 -25.45
#